data_AF-A0A396YQL6-F1
#
_entry.id   AF-A0A396YQL6-F1
#
_cell.length_a   1.000
_cell.length_b   1.000
_cell.length_c   1.000
_cell.angle_alpha   90.00
_cell.angle_beta   90.00
_cell.angle_gamma   90.00
#
_symmetry.space_group_name_H-M   'P 1'
#
loop_
_entity.id
_entity.type
_entity.pdbx_description
1 polymer ?
#
loop_
_entity_poly.entity_id
_entity_poly.type
_entity_poly.pdbx_seq_one_letter_code
_entity_poly.pdbx_strand_id
1 'polypeptide(L)'
;MQKETILRGKMKNITIHFYYTSGILLTIIIILLTIQLSTDSNTVNYISFGATLTSLFLGLIAIFYSIVSNSTLTNSLQLLSNASLNMSSASTTIETNASHLKEVINQIPTIVGKVEAKVDQSNLLLQNISQKNDNKDLEVTSKGENTTSTKKVEINEALSKQILSASSTYGLFSIYICYKSFTTKKAFDLKELLKLGKHESLYLYFFGYTVAMGSIGVLQTAINDTIFNTYQMEKHTVDLIEKALDQKIKQGAEAERLFQSLKEAIDKYFK
;
A
#
# COMPACT_ATOMS: atom_id res chain seq x y z
N MET A 1 9.79 -57.21 -9.24
CA MET A 1 9.15 -57.12 -7.90
C MET A 1 9.79 -58.04 -6.85
N GLN A 2 10.14 -59.30 -7.17
CA GLN A 2 10.71 -60.26 -6.20
C GLN A 2 12.17 -59.99 -5.79
N LYS A 3 12.96 -59.27 -6.61
CA LYS A 3 14.35 -58.86 -6.28
C LYS A 3 14.42 -57.73 -5.25
N GLU A 4 13.43 -56.84 -5.20
CA GLU A 4 13.44 -55.69 -4.28
C GLU A 4 13.09 -56.08 -2.84
N THR A 5 12.20 -57.04 -2.64
CA THR A 5 11.85 -57.55 -1.29
C THR A 5 13.01 -58.32 -0.65
N ILE A 6 13.82 -59.03 -1.44
CA ILE A 6 15.00 -59.76 -0.96
C ILE A 6 16.13 -58.80 -0.58
N LEU A 7 16.36 -57.73 -1.36
CA LEU A 7 17.37 -56.71 -1.04
C LEU A 7 17.03 -55.91 0.22
N ARG A 8 15.75 -55.60 0.44
CA ARG A 8 15.28 -54.86 1.62
C ARG A 8 15.41 -55.67 2.92
N GLY A 9 15.21 -56.99 2.87
CA GLY A 9 15.47 -57.89 4.01
C GLY A 9 16.96 -58.04 4.34
N LYS A 10 17.81 -58.12 3.32
CA LYS A 10 19.28 -58.24 3.48
C LYS A 10 19.90 -56.97 4.08
N MET A 11 19.43 -55.78 3.70
CA MET A 11 19.89 -54.50 4.29
C MET A 11 19.52 -54.37 5.77
N LYS A 12 18.31 -54.80 6.17
CA LYS A 12 17.87 -54.73 7.57
C LYS A 12 18.71 -55.61 8.49
N ASN A 13 19.08 -56.81 8.02
CA ASN A 13 19.98 -57.70 8.76
C ASN A 13 21.40 -57.11 8.89
N ILE A 14 21.92 -56.45 7.85
CA ILE A 14 23.23 -55.78 7.91
C ILE A 14 23.26 -54.66 8.95
N THR A 15 22.21 -53.84 9.08
CA THR A 15 22.16 -52.78 10.10
C THR A 15 22.10 -53.35 11.52
N ILE A 16 21.37 -54.46 11.71
CA ILE A 16 21.28 -55.16 13.00
C ILE A 16 22.61 -55.81 13.35
N HIS A 17 23.27 -56.47 12.39
CA HIS A 17 24.60 -57.03 12.58
C HIS A 17 25.65 -55.95 12.86
N PHE A 18 25.58 -54.79 12.21
CA PHE A 18 26.47 -53.67 12.49
C PHE A 18 26.32 -53.15 13.93
N TYR A 19 25.08 -52.96 14.38
CA TYR A 19 24.80 -52.53 15.75
C TYR A 19 25.21 -53.60 16.79
N TYR A 20 24.96 -54.88 16.50
CA TYR A 20 25.32 -56.00 17.38
C TYR A 20 26.84 -56.20 17.47
N THR A 21 27.54 -56.16 16.34
CA THR A 21 29.00 -56.23 16.28
C THR A 21 29.64 -55.02 16.97
N SER A 22 29.09 -53.81 16.77
CA SER A 22 29.56 -52.61 17.49
C SER A 22 29.32 -52.71 18.99
N GLY A 23 28.19 -53.28 19.42
CA GLY A 23 27.88 -53.49 20.84
C GLY A 23 28.84 -54.47 21.51
N ILE A 24 29.07 -55.63 20.88
CA ILE A 24 30.04 -56.63 21.38
C ILE A 24 31.45 -56.06 21.44
N LEU A 25 31.87 -55.31 20.41
CA LEU A 25 33.18 -54.66 20.40
C LEU A 25 33.32 -53.67 21.56
N LEU A 26 32.28 -52.85 21.81
CA LEU A 26 32.25 -51.93 22.94
C LEU A 26 32.34 -52.66 24.29
N THR A 27 31.60 -53.77 24.46
CA THR A 27 31.66 -54.58 25.68
C THR A 27 33.06 -55.16 25.91
N ILE A 28 33.71 -55.66 24.86
CA ILE A 28 35.08 -56.17 24.94
C ILE A 28 36.05 -55.06 25.36
N ILE A 29 35.91 -53.85 24.79
CA ILE A 29 36.72 -52.69 25.16
C ILE A 29 36.56 -52.35 26.66
N ILE A 30 35.33 -52.35 27.18
CA ILE A 30 35.04 -52.08 28.60
C ILE A 30 35.68 -53.14 29.51
N ILE A 31 35.62 -54.42 29.14
CA ILE A 31 36.22 -55.52 29.91
C ILE A 31 37.74 -55.38 29.96
N LEU A 32 38.39 -55.10 28.82
CA LEU A 32 39.84 -54.85 28.75
C LEU A 32 40.26 -53.67 29.64
N LEU A 33 39.53 -52.55 29.54
CA LEU A 33 39.74 -51.38 30.38
C LEU A 33 39.61 -51.71 31.88
N THR A 34 38.63 -52.55 32.24
CA THR A 34 38.37 -52.94 33.63
C THR A 34 39.51 -53.79 34.21
N ILE A 35 40.03 -54.74 33.45
CA ILE A 35 41.18 -55.57 33.87
C ILE A 35 42.43 -54.70 34.06
N GLN A 36 42.68 -53.76 33.14
CA GLN A 36 43.85 -52.88 33.20
C GLN A 36 43.75 -51.86 34.34
N LEU A 37 42.57 -51.32 34.61
CA LEU A 37 42.30 -50.48 35.79
C LEU A 37 42.49 -51.25 37.10
N SER A 38 42.09 -52.53 37.16
CA SER A 38 42.22 -53.32 38.38
C SER A 38 43.67 -53.60 38.77
N THR A 39 44.63 -53.44 37.86
CA THR A 39 46.04 -53.81 38.08
C THR A 39 46.87 -52.66 38.69
N ASP A 40 46.49 -51.39 38.44
CA ASP A 40 47.19 -50.21 38.96
C ASP A 40 46.23 -49.23 39.65
N SER A 41 46.36 -49.10 40.97
CA SER A 41 45.50 -48.27 41.82
C SER A 41 45.63 -46.77 41.54
N ASN A 42 46.78 -46.30 41.03
CA ASN A 42 46.98 -44.89 40.71
C ASN A 42 46.16 -44.48 39.48
N THR A 43 46.10 -45.34 38.47
CA THR A 43 45.30 -45.12 37.27
C THR A 43 43.79 -45.02 37.59
N VAL A 44 43.30 -45.83 38.54
CA VAL A 44 41.90 -45.77 39.03
C VAL A 44 41.59 -44.43 39.73
N ASN A 45 42.55 -43.87 40.47
CA ASN A 45 42.36 -42.58 41.12
C ASN A 45 42.29 -41.42 40.12
N TYR A 46 43.13 -41.44 39.07
CA TYR A 46 43.09 -40.42 38.01
C TYR A 46 41.79 -40.47 37.20
N ILE A 47 41.31 -41.66 36.81
CA ILE A 47 40.05 -41.79 36.08
C ILE A 47 38.84 -41.41 36.95
N SER A 48 38.87 -41.77 38.25
CA SER A 48 37.81 -41.40 39.19
C SER A 48 37.75 -39.89 39.39
N PHE A 49 38.91 -39.24 39.53
CA PHE A 49 39.01 -37.78 39.60
C PHE A 49 38.50 -37.11 38.32
N GLY A 50 38.90 -37.61 37.14
CA GLY A 50 38.42 -37.11 35.86
C GLY A 50 36.91 -37.29 35.67
N ALA A 51 36.36 -38.41 36.16
CA ALA A 51 34.92 -38.67 36.14
C ALA A 51 34.16 -37.70 37.07
N THR A 52 34.66 -37.43 38.27
CA THR A 52 34.09 -36.42 39.17
C THR A 52 34.15 -35.02 38.57
N LEU A 53 35.28 -34.63 37.96
CA LEU A 53 35.43 -33.35 37.28
C LEU A 53 34.45 -33.21 36.12
N THR A 54 34.28 -34.26 35.31
CA THR A 54 33.32 -34.28 34.20
C THR A 54 31.88 -34.12 34.70
N SER A 55 31.52 -34.79 35.82
CA SER A 55 30.20 -34.64 36.46
C SER A 55 29.95 -33.20 36.93
N LEU A 56 30.96 -32.57 37.52
CA LEU A 56 30.90 -31.16 37.92
C LEU A 56 30.66 -30.24 36.71
N PHE A 57 31.37 -30.45 35.59
CA PHE A 57 31.17 -29.69 34.36
C PHE A 57 29.78 -29.91 33.74
N LEU A 58 29.27 -31.15 33.78
CA LEU A 58 27.94 -31.46 33.25
C LEU A 58 26.84 -30.76 34.07
N GLY A 59 26.99 -30.73 35.39
CA GLY A 59 26.12 -29.95 36.28
C GLY A 59 26.18 -28.44 35.99
N LEU A 60 27.37 -27.91 35.73
CA LEU A 60 27.56 -26.51 35.36
C LEU A 60 26.86 -26.17 34.03
N ILE A 61 26.99 -27.02 33.01
CA ILE A 61 26.30 -26.86 31.71
C ILE A 61 24.79 -26.89 31.92
N ALA A 62 24.28 -27.79 32.76
CA ALA A 62 22.85 -27.87 33.07
C ALA A 62 22.34 -26.59 33.74
N ILE A 63 23.11 -26.00 34.67
CA ILE A 63 22.77 -24.71 35.30
C ILE A 63 22.75 -23.60 34.25
N PHE A 64 23.78 -23.50 33.40
CA PHE A 64 23.80 -22.49 32.33
C PHE A 64 22.62 -22.64 31.36
N TYR A 65 22.33 -23.85 30.92
CA TYR A 65 21.20 -24.12 30.04
C TYR A 65 19.88 -23.75 30.71
N SER A 66 19.71 -24.04 32.01
CA SER A 66 18.54 -23.62 32.78
C SER A 66 18.37 -22.10 32.80
N ILE A 67 19.46 -21.34 33.00
CA ILE A 67 19.44 -19.87 32.99
C ILE A 67 19.04 -19.34 31.59
N VAL A 68 19.64 -19.87 30.51
CA VAL A 68 19.33 -19.46 29.13
C VAL A 68 17.91 -19.86 28.73
N SER A 69 17.44 -21.03 29.17
CA SER A 69 16.07 -21.48 28.93
C SER A 69 15.07 -20.58 29.66
N ASN A 70 15.37 -20.17 30.89
CA ASN A 70 14.53 -19.27 31.65
C ASN A 70 14.44 -17.88 31.00
N SER A 71 15.56 -17.32 30.53
CA SER A 71 15.55 -16.02 29.84
C SER A 71 14.78 -16.08 28.51
N THR A 72 14.91 -17.18 27.77
CA THR A 72 14.14 -17.40 26.53
C THR A 72 12.64 -17.52 26.80
N LEU A 73 12.25 -18.20 27.88
CA LEU A 73 10.86 -18.30 28.31
C LEU A 73 10.30 -16.93 28.71
N THR A 74 11.04 -16.13 29.47
CA THR A 74 10.65 -14.76 29.84
C THR A 74 10.42 -13.90 28.59
N ASN A 75 11.33 -13.94 27.61
CA ASN A 75 11.17 -13.20 26.35
C ASN A 75 9.93 -13.67 25.57
N SER A 76 9.68 -14.98 25.53
CA SER A 76 8.51 -15.54 24.85
C SER A 76 7.20 -15.10 25.51
N LEU A 77 7.15 -15.08 26.84
CA LEU A 77 6.00 -14.58 27.59
C LEU A 77 5.78 -13.08 27.38
N GLN A 78 6.85 -12.28 27.28
CA GLN A 78 6.75 -10.86 26.99
C GLN A 78 6.22 -10.60 25.57
N LEU A 79 6.70 -11.34 24.57
CA LEU A 79 6.18 -11.27 23.20
C LEU A 79 4.70 -11.67 23.15
N LEU A 80 4.31 -12.73 23.86
CA LEU A 80 2.92 -13.16 23.95
C LEU A 80 2.03 -12.11 24.63
N SER A 81 2.51 -11.49 25.71
CA SER A 81 1.80 -10.41 26.40
C SER A 81 1.59 -9.21 25.48
N ASN A 82 2.63 -8.78 24.77
CA ASN A 82 2.54 -7.68 23.80
C ASN A 82 1.58 -8.01 22.64
N ALA A 83 1.63 -9.24 22.12
CA ALA A 83 0.70 -9.69 21.09
C ALA A 83 -0.77 -9.66 21.59
N SER A 84 -1.01 -10.10 22.82
CA SER A 84 -2.33 -10.05 23.46
C SER A 84 -2.83 -8.61 23.64
N LEU A 85 -1.96 -7.69 24.10
CA LEU A 85 -2.29 -6.27 24.23
C LEU A 85 -2.63 -5.65 22.86
N ASN A 86 -1.81 -5.91 21.84
CA ASN A 86 -2.06 -5.44 20.49
C ASN A 86 -3.39 -5.97 19.93
N MET A 87 -3.70 -7.25 20.18
CA MET A 87 -4.96 -7.86 19.78
C MET A 87 -6.17 -7.23 20.50
N SER A 88 -6.04 -6.95 21.79
CA SER A 88 -7.06 -6.23 22.56
C SER A 88 -7.30 -4.83 21.99
N SER A 89 -6.24 -4.05 21.75
CA SER A 89 -6.34 -2.72 21.14
C SER A 89 -6.94 -2.75 19.73
N ALA A 90 -6.56 -3.75 18.91
CA ALA A 90 -7.16 -3.96 17.60
C ALA A 90 -8.67 -4.27 17.71
N SER A 91 -9.06 -5.12 18.66
CA SER A 91 -10.47 -5.45 18.92
C SER A 91 -11.28 -4.22 19.33
N THR A 92 -10.74 -3.38 20.24
CA THR A 92 -11.39 -2.12 20.65
C THR A 92 -11.53 -1.15 19.48
N THR A 93 -10.53 -1.07 18.60
CA THR A 93 -10.57 -0.24 17.40
C THR A 93 -11.64 -0.73 16.42
N ILE A 94 -11.76 -2.05 16.23
CA ILE A 94 -12.80 -2.66 15.41
C ILE A 94 -14.19 -2.36 15.98
N GLU A 95 -14.39 -2.52 17.29
CA GLU A 95 -15.67 -2.23 17.95
C GLU A 95 -16.06 -0.75 17.83
N THR A 96 -15.09 0.15 18.00
CA THR A 96 -15.29 1.60 17.82
C THR A 96 -15.65 1.92 16.36
N ASN A 97 -14.95 1.35 15.39
CA ASN A 97 -15.27 1.56 13.99
C ASN A 97 -16.63 0.98 13.60
N ALA A 98 -17.00 -0.18 14.15
CA ALA A 98 -18.31 -0.78 13.95
C ALA A 98 -19.44 0.10 14.51
N SER A 99 -19.22 0.74 15.67
CA SER A 99 -20.19 1.67 16.26
C SER A 99 -20.33 2.94 15.41
N HIS A 100 -19.23 3.51 14.93
CA HIS A 100 -19.26 4.64 13.98
C HIS A 100 -19.97 4.30 12.68
N LEU A 101 -19.71 3.11 12.11
CA LEU A 101 -20.42 2.64 10.91
C LEU A 101 -21.92 2.51 11.15
N LYS A 102 -22.33 1.97 12.30
CA LYS A 102 -23.75 1.89 12.69
C LYS A 102 -24.39 3.27 12.78
N GLU A 103 -23.69 4.25 13.36
CA GLU A 103 -24.17 5.63 13.44
C GLU A 103 -24.33 6.26 12.05
N VAL A 104 -23.34 6.10 11.17
CA VAL A 104 -23.43 6.59 9.78
C VAL A 104 -24.60 5.94 9.04
N ILE A 105 -24.79 4.62 9.19
CA ILE A 105 -25.92 3.90 8.59
C ILE A 105 -27.26 4.46 9.08
N ASN A 106 -27.38 4.78 10.37
CA ASN A 106 -28.59 5.39 10.92
C ASN A 106 -28.86 6.81 10.38
N GLN A 107 -27.83 7.53 9.94
CA GLN A 107 -27.96 8.87 9.37
C GLN A 107 -28.29 8.87 7.86
N ILE A 108 -28.07 7.74 7.15
CA ILE A 108 -28.37 7.62 5.72
C ILE A 108 -29.84 7.97 5.39
N PRO A 109 -30.86 7.42 6.09
CA PRO A 109 -32.25 7.77 5.80
C PRO A 109 -32.54 9.26 5.93
N THR A 110 -31.92 9.94 6.91
CA THR A 110 -32.09 11.39 7.09
C THR A 110 -31.46 12.20 5.96
N ILE A 111 -30.29 11.77 5.48
CA ILE A 111 -29.62 12.42 4.34
C ILE A 111 -30.44 12.18 3.06
N VAL A 112 -30.90 10.95 2.83
CA VAL A 112 -31.75 10.60 1.69
C VAL A 112 -33.04 11.43 1.70
N GLY A 113 -33.73 11.52 2.85
CA GLY A 113 -34.94 12.35 2.97
C GLY A 113 -34.69 13.84 2.71
N LYS A 114 -33.52 14.38 3.08
CA LYS A 114 -33.14 15.77 2.75
C LYS A 114 -32.88 15.96 1.25
N VAL A 115 -32.32 14.95 0.59
CA VAL A 115 -32.10 14.97 -0.86
C VAL A 115 -33.45 14.89 -1.59
N GLU A 116 -34.34 13.99 -1.18
CA GLU A 116 -35.71 13.89 -1.72
C GLU A 116 -36.44 15.23 -1.60
N ALA A 117 -36.44 15.85 -0.41
CA ALA A 117 -37.06 17.15 -0.20
C ALA A 117 -36.47 18.28 -1.08
N LYS A 118 -35.15 18.29 -1.29
CA LYS A 118 -34.50 19.25 -2.20
C LYS A 118 -34.82 18.99 -3.67
N VAL A 119 -34.94 17.73 -4.07
CA VAL A 119 -35.34 17.33 -5.43
C VAL A 119 -36.79 17.75 -5.69
N ASP A 120 -37.68 17.51 -4.73
CA ASP A 120 -39.08 17.96 -4.82
C ASP A 120 -39.17 19.47 -4.92
N GLN A 121 -38.43 20.20 -4.08
CA GLN A 121 -38.36 21.66 -4.14
C GLN A 121 -37.83 22.15 -5.50
N SER A 122 -36.81 21.47 -6.04
CA SER A 122 -36.28 21.78 -7.38
C SER A 122 -37.33 21.55 -8.47
N ASN A 123 -38.07 20.44 -8.40
CA ASN A 123 -39.15 20.15 -9.35
C ASN A 123 -40.28 21.17 -9.29
N LEU A 124 -40.65 21.64 -8.09
CA LEU A 124 -41.63 22.72 -7.92
C LEU A 124 -41.14 24.05 -8.49
N LEU A 125 -39.86 24.39 -8.29
CA LEU A 125 -39.27 25.60 -8.89
C LEU A 125 -39.26 25.51 -10.43
N LEU A 126 -38.94 24.35 -10.99
CA LEU A 126 -38.98 24.11 -12.43
C LEU A 126 -40.41 24.21 -13.00
N GLN A 127 -41.41 23.64 -12.32
CA GLN A 127 -42.82 23.80 -12.71
C GLN A 127 -43.25 25.27 -12.69
N ASN A 128 -42.88 26.03 -11.66
CA ASN A 128 -43.19 27.45 -11.57
C ASN A 128 -42.52 28.28 -12.69
N ILE A 129 -41.31 27.89 -13.12
CA ILE A 129 -40.63 28.52 -14.26
C ILE A 129 -41.35 28.19 -15.58
N SER A 130 -41.79 26.95 -15.78
CA SER A 130 -42.58 26.57 -16.96
C SER A 130 -43.93 27.29 -17.01
N GLN A 131 -44.68 27.33 -15.90
CA GLN A 131 -45.98 28.00 -15.85
C GLN A 131 -45.90 29.52 -16.02
N LYS A 132 -44.77 30.16 -15.66
CA LYS A 132 -44.56 31.58 -15.88
C LYS A 132 -44.27 31.92 -17.35
N ASN A 133 -43.83 30.95 -18.16
CA ASN A 133 -43.65 31.12 -19.60
C ASN A 133 -44.93 30.88 -20.41
N ASP A 134 -45.93 30.17 -19.87
CA ASP A 134 -47.22 29.91 -20.56
C ASP A 134 -48.20 31.11 -20.54
N ASN A 135 -47.90 32.19 -19.81
CA ASN A 135 -48.76 33.39 -19.71
C ASN A 135 -48.29 34.59 -20.57
N LYS A 136 -47.60 34.33 -21.68
CA LYS A 136 -47.24 35.35 -22.68
C LYS A 136 -47.61 34.90 -24.10
N ASP A 137 -48.90 34.71 -24.32
CA ASP A 137 -49.48 34.79 -25.67
C ASP A 137 -49.55 36.28 -26.07
N LEU A 138 -48.51 36.73 -26.78
CA LEU A 138 -48.62 37.81 -27.75
C LEU A 138 -48.29 37.21 -29.11
N GLU A 139 -49.30 37.27 -29.99
CA GLU A 139 -49.28 36.88 -31.39
C GLU A 139 -47.99 37.32 -32.10
N VAL A 140 -47.17 36.37 -32.58
CA VAL A 140 -46.41 36.55 -33.83
C VAL A 140 -46.28 35.23 -34.57
N THR A 141 -46.74 35.29 -35.81
CA THR A 141 -46.81 34.31 -36.87
C THR A 141 -45.45 33.69 -37.27
N SER A 142 -45.46 32.36 -37.39
CA SER A 142 -44.72 31.48 -38.32
C SER A 142 -43.18 31.39 -38.36
N LYS A 143 -42.79 30.10 -38.43
CA LYS A 143 -41.53 29.46 -38.89
C LYS A 143 -40.41 29.36 -37.88
N GLY A 144 -40.26 28.13 -37.38
CA GLY A 144 -39.28 27.74 -36.39
C GLY A 144 -37.87 27.56 -36.94
N GLU A 145 -36.93 27.73 -36.02
CA GLU A 145 -35.69 26.97 -35.94
C GLU A 145 -35.34 26.85 -34.45
N ASN A 146 -35.15 25.62 -34.00
CA ASN A 146 -34.80 25.28 -32.62
C ASN A 146 -33.34 25.68 -32.34
N THR A 147 -33.11 26.67 -31.49
CA THR A 147 -31.81 26.85 -30.83
C THR A 147 -31.98 26.81 -29.31
N THR A 148 -31.88 25.60 -28.76
CA THR A 148 -31.67 25.37 -27.33
C THR A 148 -30.26 25.82 -26.98
N SER A 149 -30.11 27.10 -26.62
CA SER A 149 -28.84 27.65 -26.15
C SER A 149 -28.57 27.15 -24.73
N THR A 150 -27.97 25.96 -24.61
CA THR A 150 -27.21 25.60 -23.42
C THR A 150 -26.08 26.62 -23.33
N LYS A 151 -26.14 27.50 -22.34
CA LYS A 151 -25.09 28.50 -22.10
C LYS A 151 -23.82 27.75 -21.69
N LYS A 152 -23.03 27.34 -22.68
CA LYS A 152 -21.71 26.74 -22.49
C LYS A 152 -20.90 27.76 -21.69
N VAL A 153 -20.49 27.41 -20.48
CA VAL A 153 -19.58 28.28 -19.70
C VAL A 153 -18.29 28.33 -20.50
N GLU A 154 -18.11 29.43 -21.23
CA GLU A 154 -16.92 29.66 -22.02
C GLU A 154 -15.80 30.02 -21.05
N ILE A 155 -14.77 29.16 -20.97
CA ILE A 155 -13.62 29.44 -20.13
C ILE A 155 -12.89 30.63 -20.73
N ASN A 156 -12.99 31.76 -20.06
CA ASN A 156 -12.26 32.98 -20.41
C ASN A 156 -10.94 33.07 -19.63
N GLU A 157 -10.11 34.05 -19.97
CA GLU A 157 -8.81 34.26 -19.32
C GLU A 157 -8.93 34.44 -17.79
N ALA A 158 -9.97 35.13 -17.30
CA ALA A 158 -10.17 35.38 -15.88
C ALA A 158 -10.45 34.09 -15.11
N LEU A 159 -11.31 33.22 -15.65
CA LEU A 159 -11.60 31.90 -15.08
C LEU A 159 -10.36 31.01 -15.10
N SER A 160 -9.57 31.04 -16.17
CA SER A 160 -8.32 30.29 -16.27
C SER A 160 -7.32 30.70 -15.19
N LYS A 161 -7.14 32.01 -14.99
CA LYS A 161 -6.31 32.55 -13.90
C LYS A 161 -6.84 32.15 -12.53
N GLN A 162 -8.16 32.20 -12.31
CA GLN A 162 -8.77 31.79 -11.06
C GLN A 162 -8.53 30.30 -10.77
N ILE A 163 -8.74 29.42 -11.76
CA ILE A 163 -8.51 27.98 -11.64
C ILE A 163 -7.04 27.72 -11.28
N LEU A 164 -6.09 28.29 -12.03
CA LEU A 164 -4.65 28.09 -11.79
C LEU A 164 -4.23 28.62 -10.41
N SER A 165 -4.74 29.78 -9.99
CA SER A 165 -4.41 30.34 -8.67
C SER A 165 -4.97 29.54 -7.50
N ALA A 166 -6.20 29.02 -7.64
CA ALA A 166 -6.88 28.19 -6.65
C ALA A 166 -6.37 26.75 -6.59
N SER A 167 -5.66 26.32 -7.64
CA SER A 167 -5.06 24.99 -7.72
C SER A 167 -3.99 24.78 -6.64
N SER A 168 -3.95 23.59 -6.06
CA SER A 168 -2.82 23.16 -5.24
C SER A 168 -1.57 23.00 -6.12
N THR A 169 -0.38 22.94 -5.51
CA THR A 169 0.87 22.71 -6.25
C THR A 169 0.83 21.39 -7.04
N TYR A 170 0.33 20.30 -6.45
CA TYR A 170 0.17 19.02 -7.16
C TYR A 170 -0.93 19.06 -8.21
N GLY A 171 -1.98 19.87 -8.01
CA GLY A 171 -3.02 20.11 -9.02
C GLY A 171 -2.43 20.80 -10.26
N LEU A 172 -1.58 21.82 -10.04
CA LEU A 172 -0.82 22.46 -11.11
C LEU A 172 0.12 21.48 -11.81
N PHE A 173 0.79 20.59 -11.09
CA PHE A 173 1.58 19.52 -11.73
C PHE A 173 0.71 18.59 -12.58
N SER A 174 -0.51 18.27 -12.15
CA SER A 174 -1.43 17.45 -12.94
C SER A 174 -1.81 18.13 -14.26
N ILE A 175 -2.13 19.43 -14.23
CA ILE A 175 -2.40 20.22 -15.44
C ILE A 175 -1.13 20.32 -16.29
N TYR A 176 0.04 20.49 -15.65
CA TYR A 176 1.32 20.60 -16.35
C TYR A 176 1.70 19.33 -17.11
N ILE A 177 1.51 18.15 -16.52
CA ILE A 177 1.74 16.86 -17.21
C ILE A 177 0.83 16.75 -18.44
N CYS A 178 -0.45 17.11 -18.30
CA CYS A 178 -1.39 17.14 -19.42
C CYS A 178 -0.94 18.15 -20.50
N TYR A 179 -0.43 19.31 -20.10
CA TYR A 179 0.16 20.31 -20.99
C TYR A 179 1.38 19.76 -21.77
N LYS A 180 2.27 19.01 -21.12
CA LYS A 180 3.40 18.36 -21.81
C LYS A 180 2.92 17.30 -22.78
N SER A 181 1.93 16.49 -22.41
CA SER A 181 1.31 15.52 -23.32
C SER A 181 0.69 16.20 -24.54
N PHE A 182 -0.07 17.27 -24.33
CA PHE A 182 -0.72 18.04 -25.39
C PHE A 182 0.28 18.69 -26.36
N THR A 183 1.31 19.37 -25.82
CA THR A 183 2.31 20.09 -26.63
C THR A 183 3.26 19.14 -27.38
N THR A 184 3.62 18.00 -26.77
CA THR A 184 4.49 17.00 -27.41
C THR A 184 3.73 15.98 -28.25
N LYS A 185 2.39 15.94 -28.15
CA LYS A 185 1.50 14.92 -28.74
C LYS A 185 1.89 13.49 -28.35
N LYS A 186 2.52 13.31 -27.18
CA LYS A 186 2.90 12.00 -26.63
C LYS A 186 1.91 11.59 -25.54
N ALA A 187 1.40 10.36 -25.62
CA ALA A 187 0.71 9.73 -24.52
C ALA A 187 1.70 9.40 -23.38
N PHE A 188 1.21 9.31 -22.15
CA PHE A 188 2.04 9.04 -20.97
C PHE A 188 1.37 8.04 -20.03
N ASP A 189 2.16 7.20 -19.39
CA ASP A 189 1.71 6.41 -18.25
C ASP A 189 1.85 7.23 -16.97
N LEU A 190 0.72 7.58 -16.35
CA LEU A 190 0.71 8.42 -15.16
C LEU A 190 1.39 7.73 -13.96
N LYS A 191 1.24 6.40 -13.83
CA LYS A 191 1.82 5.64 -12.71
C LYS A 191 3.34 5.56 -12.85
N GLU A 192 3.82 5.29 -14.06
CA GLU A 192 5.26 5.25 -14.37
C GLU A 192 5.91 6.62 -14.16
N LEU A 193 5.28 7.69 -14.64
CA LEU A 193 5.78 9.05 -14.50
C LEU A 193 5.87 9.47 -13.02
N LEU A 194 4.84 9.19 -12.23
CA LEU A 194 4.85 9.51 -10.80
C LEU A 194 5.86 8.65 -10.03
N LYS A 195 6.11 7.40 -10.46
CA LYS A 195 7.17 6.57 -9.89
C LYS A 195 8.55 7.16 -10.14
N LEU A 196 8.81 7.70 -11.35
CA LEU A 196 10.06 8.40 -11.67
C LEU A 196 10.27 9.62 -10.76
N GLY A 197 9.18 10.31 -10.43
CA GLY A 197 9.17 11.44 -9.49
C GLY A 197 9.18 11.06 -8.00
N LYS A 198 9.15 9.77 -7.63
CA LYS A 198 8.98 9.30 -6.23
C LYS A 198 7.66 9.77 -5.57
N HIS A 199 6.60 9.93 -6.36
CA HIS A 199 5.28 10.41 -5.94
C HIS A 199 4.15 9.40 -6.24
N GLU A 200 4.44 8.09 -6.28
CA GLU A 200 3.48 7.04 -6.66
C GLU A 200 2.20 7.04 -5.78
N SER A 201 2.32 7.39 -4.48
CA SER A 201 1.17 7.49 -3.56
C SER A 201 0.15 8.55 -3.95
N LEU A 202 0.51 9.50 -4.82
CA LEU A 202 -0.37 10.58 -5.29
C LEU A 202 -1.13 10.23 -6.57
N TYR A 203 -1.01 9.00 -7.10
CA TYR A 203 -1.68 8.59 -8.35
C TYR A 203 -3.18 8.95 -8.39
N LEU A 204 -3.93 8.58 -7.34
CA LEU A 204 -5.38 8.85 -7.28
C LEU A 204 -5.69 10.34 -7.28
N TYR A 205 -4.80 11.16 -6.69
CA TYR A 205 -4.96 12.61 -6.69
C TYR A 205 -4.79 13.18 -8.11
N PHE A 206 -3.72 12.82 -8.81
CA PHE A 206 -3.47 13.28 -10.19
C PHE A 206 -4.55 12.79 -11.16
N PHE A 207 -4.96 11.53 -11.02
CA PHE A 207 -6.08 10.96 -11.77
C PHE A 207 -7.35 11.80 -11.56
N GLY A 208 -7.77 11.96 -10.30
CA GLY A 208 -9.01 12.67 -9.97
C GLY A 208 -8.97 14.13 -10.38
N TYR A 209 -7.83 14.79 -10.21
CA TYR A 209 -7.66 16.18 -10.60
C TYR A 209 -7.75 16.37 -12.12
N THR A 210 -7.13 15.48 -12.90
CA THR A 210 -7.21 15.50 -14.36
C THR A 210 -8.65 15.32 -14.84
N VAL A 211 -9.40 14.37 -14.28
CA VAL A 211 -10.81 14.15 -14.60
C VAL A 211 -11.66 15.38 -14.26
N ALA A 212 -11.43 16.00 -13.09
CA ALA A 212 -12.16 17.19 -12.67
C ALA A 212 -11.91 18.38 -13.62
N MET A 213 -10.65 18.62 -14.03
CA MET A 213 -10.32 19.65 -15.02
C MET A 213 -10.92 19.33 -16.41
N GLY A 214 -11.04 18.05 -16.74
CA GLY A 214 -11.77 17.58 -17.90
C GLY A 214 -13.24 17.99 -17.88
N SER A 215 -13.92 17.73 -16.76
CA SER A 215 -15.34 18.07 -16.56
C SER A 215 -15.61 19.58 -16.58
N ILE A 216 -14.64 20.40 -16.15
CA ILE A 216 -14.75 21.87 -16.22
C ILE A 216 -14.54 22.38 -17.65
N GLY A 217 -13.90 21.58 -18.52
CA GLY A 217 -13.60 21.95 -19.91
C GLY A 217 -12.22 22.60 -20.09
N VAL A 218 -11.36 22.54 -19.07
CA VAL A 218 -9.97 23.05 -19.14
C VAL A 218 -9.11 22.20 -20.07
N LEU A 219 -9.37 20.89 -20.09
CA LEU A 219 -8.65 19.93 -20.90
C LEU A 219 -9.57 18.80 -21.38
N GLN A 220 -9.14 18.04 -22.36
CA GLN A 220 -9.74 16.74 -22.68
C GLN A 220 -8.63 15.70 -22.84
N THR A 221 -8.78 14.61 -22.11
CA THR A 221 -7.79 13.54 -22.04
C THR A 221 -8.50 12.21 -22.20
N ALA A 222 -8.02 11.40 -23.14
CA ALA A 222 -8.42 10.00 -23.23
C ALA A 222 -7.62 9.20 -22.19
N ILE A 223 -8.32 8.41 -21.39
CA ILE A 223 -7.73 7.62 -20.30
C ILE A 223 -8.02 6.15 -20.58
N ASN A 224 -6.96 5.35 -20.68
CA ASN A 224 -7.04 3.90 -20.76
C ASN A 224 -6.15 3.28 -19.67
N ASP A 225 -6.80 2.84 -18.59
CA ASP A 225 -6.13 2.38 -17.37
C ASP A 225 -5.15 3.43 -16.81
N THR A 226 -3.83 3.19 -16.92
CA THR A 226 -2.78 4.11 -16.47
C THR A 226 -2.29 5.06 -17.57
N ILE A 227 -2.71 4.86 -18.82
CA ILE A 227 -2.24 5.61 -19.98
C ILE A 227 -3.18 6.77 -20.29
N PHE A 228 -2.61 7.97 -20.33
CA PHE A 228 -3.29 9.23 -20.56
C PHE A 228 -2.82 9.84 -21.87
N ASN A 229 -3.75 10.38 -22.65
CA ASN A 229 -3.46 11.11 -23.87
C ASN A 229 -4.30 12.40 -23.93
N THR A 230 -3.65 13.54 -23.67
CA THR A 230 -4.31 14.85 -23.69
C THR A 230 -4.34 15.39 -25.12
N TYR A 231 -5.54 15.56 -25.68
CA TYR A 231 -5.72 15.96 -27.08
C TYR A 231 -6.32 17.36 -27.24
N GLN A 232 -6.86 17.95 -26.18
CA GLN A 232 -7.36 19.32 -26.18
C GLN A 232 -7.05 20.00 -24.85
N MET A 233 -6.65 21.27 -24.91
CA MET A 233 -6.54 22.15 -23.75
C MET A 233 -7.04 23.54 -24.10
N GLU A 234 -7.57 24.22 -23.09
CA GLU A 234 -7.99 25.61 -23.18
C GLU A 234 -6.77 26.52 -23.39
N LYS A 235 -6.89 27.50 -24.29
CA LYS A 235 -5.78 28.31 -24.79
C LYS A 235 -5.10 29.13 -23.71
N HIS A 236 -5.87 29.83 -22.87
CA HIS A 236 -5.33 30.64 -21.80
C HIS A 236 -4.60 29.80 -20.76
N THR A 237 -5.07 28.58 -20.51
CA THR A 237 -4.42 27.61 -19.62
C THR A 237 -3.06 27.19 -20.17
N VAL A 238 -2.97 26.90 -21.48
CA VAL A 238 -1.71 26.58 -22.18
C VAL A 238 -0.70 27.74 -22.04
N ASP A 239 -1.16 28.97 -22.17
CA ASP A 239 -0.30 30.16 -22.12
C ASP A 239 0.18 30.52 -20.69
N LEU A 240 -0.56 30.08 -19.66
CA LEU A 240 -0.34 30.50 -18.28
C LEU A 240 0.27 29.42 -17.38
N ILE A 241 0.08 28.13 -17.68
CA ILE A 241 0.40 27.03 -16.76
C ILE A 241 1.87 27.00 -16.32
N GLU A 242 2.82 27.22 -17.23
CA GLU A 242 4.25 27.20 -16.90
C GLU A 242 4.61 28.31 -15.90
N LYS A 243 4.13 29.53 -16.17
CA LYS A 243 4.34 30.69 -15.29
C LYS A 243 3.67 30.48 -13.94
N ALA A 244 2.44 29.95 -13.93
CA ALA A 244 1.69 29.69 -12.70
C ALA A 244 2.38 28.64 -11.82
N LEU A 245 2.89 27.55 -12.43
CA LEU A 245 3.63 26.51 -11.72
C LEU A 245 4.94 27.05 -11.14
N ASP A 246 5.73 27.77 -11.93
CA ASP A 246 7.02 28.33 -11.49
C ASP A 246 6.85 29.34 -10.34
N GLN A 247 5.77 30.15 -10.38
CA GLN A 247 5.42 31.04 -9.28
C GLN A 247 5.06 30.26 -8.01
N LYS A 248 4.28 29.18 -8.12
CA LYS A 248 3.86 28.36 -6.97
C LYS A 248 5.03 27.61 -6.34
N ILE A 249 5.97 27.13 -7.16
CA ILE A 249 7.20 26.46 -6.69
C ILE A 249 8.06 27.42 -5.85
N LYS A 250 8.27 28.65 -6.34
CA LYS A 250 9.07 29.67 -5.63
C LYS A 250 8.43 30.18 -4.33
N GLN A 251 7.10 30.15 -4.23
CA GLN A 251 6.40 30.52 -3.01
C GLN A 251 6.54 29.48 -1.89
N GLY A 252 6.85 28.22 -2.23
CA GLY A 252 7.02 27.12 -1.28
C GLY A 252 8.46 26.96 -0.81
N ALA A 253 9.00 27.94 -0.08
CA ALA A 253 10.43 28.01 0.29
C ALA A 253 11.04 26.75 0.92
N GLU A 254 10.24 25.91 1.60
CA GLU A 254 10.71 24.70 2.28
C GLU A 254 10.66 23.44 1.39
N ALA A 255 9.84 23.44 0.33
CA ALA A 255 9.62 22.31 -0.58
C ALA A 255 10.05 22.59 -2.04
N GLU A 256 10.63 23.76 -2.31
CA GLU A 256 11.05 24.20 -3.65
C GLU A 256 11.93 23.17 -4.35
N ARG A 257 12.93 22.62 -3.66
CA ARG A 257 13.83 21.59 -4.20
C ARG A 257 13.10 20.32 -4.65
N LEU A 258 12.10 19.88 -3.88
CA LEU A 258 11.32 18.68 -4.19
C LEU A 258 10.47 18.92 -5.44
N PHE A 259 9.77 20.05 -5.49
CA PHE A 259 8.94 20.39 -6.65
C PHE A 259 9.76 20.62 -7.91
N GLN A 260 10.93 21.24 -7.79
CA GLN A 260 11.83 21.40 -8.92
C GLN A 260 12.30 20.05 -9.48
N SER A 261 12.62 19.09 -8.60
CA SER A 261 13.00 17.75 -9.03
C SER A 261 11.86 17.00 -9.74
N LEU A 262 10.61 17.19 -9.30
CA LEU A 262 9.44 16.63 -9.97
C LEU A 262 9.23 17.26 -11.36
N LYS A 263 9.36 18.59 -11.46
CA LYS A 263 9.28 19.30 -12.75
C LYS A 263 10.31 18.78 -13.74
N GLU A 264 11.56 18.62 -13.30
CA GLU A 264 12.64 18.06 -14.13
C GLU A 264 12.39 16.61 -14.56
N ALA A 265 11.84 15.78 -13.67
CA ALA A 265 11.47 14.40 -14.01
C ALA A 265 10.38 14.34 -15.09
N ILE A 266 9.36 15.21 -14.98
CA ILE A 266 8.31 15.37 -15.99
C ILE A 266 8.92 15.84 -17.32
N ASP A 267 9.74 16.89 -17.30
CA ASP A 267 10.38 17.41 -18.50
C ASP A 267 11.24 16.35 -19.20
N LYS A 268 11.96 15.54 -18.43
CA LYS A 268 12.77 14.44 -18.97
C LYS A 268 11.93 13.33 -19.58
N TYR A 269 10.76 13.02 -19.01
CA TYR A 269 9.86 12.00 -19.55
C TYR A 269 9.32 12.37 -20.94
N PHE A 270 9.06 13.67 -21.17
CA PHE A 270 8.47 14.14 -22.42
C PHE A 270 9.46 14.60 -23.50
N LYS A 271 10.75 14.75 -23.17
CA LYS A 271 11.83 14.94 -24.17
C LYS A 271 11.86 13.75 -25.13
#